data_AF-A0A9P0YT66-F1
#
_entry.id   AF-A0A9P0YT66-F1
#
_cell.length_a   1.000
_cell.length_b   1.000
_cell.length_c   1.000
_cell.angle_alpha   90.00
_cell.angle_beta   90.00
_cell.angle_gamma   90.00
#
_symmetry.space_group_name_H-M   'P 1'
#
loop_
_entity.id
_entity.type
_entity.pdbx_description
1 polymer ?
#
loop_
_entity_poly.entity_id
_entity_poly.type
_entity_poly.pdbx_seq_one_letter_code
_entity_poly.pdbx_strand_id
1 'polypeptide(L)'
;MIIMCFLDKTPKLYSSFMVLLSFAIIAMQLGAVSAGHRKVVRILDLIPSNNNVQPSTGEVSVHCQSKNNDLGVWNMTQNTQKEIHFRPNIWKTTLFWCDFRWGTKAHGIIVYDANDVSCDGERYCNWNVKTDGFYFAKGEFPKETDFTKKSDWRGARKHQRSHHRGRGRHH
;
A
#
# COMPACT_ATOMS: atom_id res chain seq x y z
N MET A 1 70.00 2.76 -5.53
CA MET A 1 69.24 1.89 -6.47
C MET A 1 68.69 0.66 -5.75
N ILE A 2 67.91 0.83 -4.67
CA ILE A 2 67.28 -0.29 -3.92
C ILE A 2 65.82 0.01 -3.54
N ILE A 3 65.39 1.28 -3.59
CA ILE A 3 64.04 1.70 -3.16
C ILE A 3 62.96 1.43 -4.23
N MET A 4 63.31 1.17 -5.50
CA MET A 4 62.33 0.91 -6.56
C MET A 4 61.93 -0.56 -6.75
N CYS A 5 62.53 -1.52 -6.02
CA CYS A 5 62.20 -2.95 -6.19
C CYS A 5 61.04 -3.47 -5.34
N PHE A 6 60.49 -2.65 -4.43
CA PHE A 6 59.36 -3.05 -3.57
C PHE A 6 57.98 -2.63 -4.09
N LEU A 7 57.90 -1.86 -5.18
CA LEU A 7 56.64 -1.39 -5.78
C LEU A 7 56.33 -2.05 -7.13
N ASP A 8 56.87 -3.24 -7.44
CA ASP A 8 56.68 -3.87 -8.77
C ASP A 8 56.40 -5.38 -8.74
N LYS A 9 56.08 -5.94 -7.56
CA LYS A 9 55.79 -7.39 -7.42
C LYS A 9 54.41 -7.73 -6.86
N THR A 10 53.47 -6.78 -6.85
CA THR A 10 52.06 -7.04 -6.51
C THR A 10 51.00 -6.49 -7.49
N PRO A 11 51.30 -6.15 -8.77
CA PRO A 11 50.27 -5.55 -9.65
C PRO A 11 49.14 -6.53 -10.01
N LYS A 12 49.45 -7.83 -10.17
CA LYS A 12 48.46 -8.84 -10.54
C LYS A 12 47.51 -9.20 -9.39
N LEU A 13 48.02 -9.24 -8.16
CA LEU A 13 47.23 -9.57 -6.97
C LEU A 13 46.35 -8.38 -6.55
N TYR A 14 46.89 -7.15 -6.62
CA TYR A 14 46.12 -5.93 -6.41
C TYR A 14 45.04 -5.74 -7.47
N SER A 15 45.35 -6.01 -8.75
CA SER A 15 44.38 -5.96 -9.84
C SER A 15 43.24 -6.98 -9.65
N SER A 16 43.55 -8.24 -9.32
CA SER A 16 42.53 -9.26 -9.10
C SER A 16 41.68 -8.98 -7.85
N PHE A 17 42.29 -8.53 -6.75
CA PHE A 17 41.58 -8.15 -5.53
C PHE A 17 40.68 -6.93 -5.75
N MET A 18 41.15 -5.92 -6.48
CA MET A 18 40.35 -4.74 -6.84
C MET A 18 39.20 -5.07 -7.78
N VAL A 19 39.37 -6.04 -8.69
CA VAL A 19 38.28 -6.54 -9.54
C VAL A 19 37.24 -7.32 -8.71
N LEU A 20 37.66 -8.18 -7.79
CA LEU A 20 36.72 -8.90 -6.91
C LEU A 20 35.97 -7.96 -5.95
N LEU A 21 36.65 -6.95 -5.41
CA LEU A 21 36.02 -5.91 -4.60
C LEU A 21 35.04 -5.07 -5.43
N SER A 22 35.36 -4.73 -6.68
CA SER A 22 34.44 -3.98 -7.54
C SER A 22 33.22 -4.81 -7.93
N PHE A 23 33.37 -6.11 -8.24
CA PHE A 23 32.23 -7.01 -8.47
C PHE A 23 31.35 -7.17 -7.22
N ALA A 24 31.95 -7.28 -6.03
CA ALA A 24 31.20 -7.33 -4.77
C ALA A 24 30.44 -6.02 -4.49
N ILE A 25 31.06 -4.86 -4.75
CA ILE A 25 30.42 -3.55 -4.61
C ILE A 25 29.30 -3.37 -5.64
N ILE A 26 29.51 -3.78 -6.90
CA ILE A 26 28.49 -3.75 -7.96
C ILE A 26 27.33 -4.69 -7.61
N ALA A 27 27.60 -5.88 -7.08
CA ALA A 27 26.57 -6.81 -6.60
C ALA A 27 25.76 -6.24 -5.42
N MET A 28 26.42 -5.55 -4.47
CA MET A 28 25.74 -4.85 -3.37
C MET A 28 24.89 -3.68 -3.87
N GLN A 29 25.36 -2.92 -4.86
CA GLN A 29 24.59 -1.83 -5.46
C GLN A 29 23.39 -2.35 -6.28
N LEU A 30 23.54 -3.46 -7.01
CA LEU A 30 22.44 -4.12 -7.73
C LEU A 30 21.38 -4.68 -6.75
N GLY A 31 21.79 -5.16 -5.58
CA GLY A 31 20.87 -5.62 -4.53
C GLY A 31 20.08 -4.49 -3.83
N ALA A 32 20.58 -3.26 -3.87
CA ALA A 32 19.94 -2.10 -3.24
C ALA A 32 18.86 -1.42 -4.10
N VAL A 33 18.76 -1.76 -5.40
CA VAL A 33 17.96 -0.99 -6.38
C VAL A 33 16.45 -1.31 -6.40
N SER A 34 15.91 -2.24 -5.59
CA SER A 34 14.44 -2.46 -5.64
C SER A 34 13.72 -2.78 -4.33
N ALA A 35 14.13 -2.17 -3.21
CA ALA A 35 13.17 -1.98 -2.14
C ALA A 35 12.10 -0.98 -2.64
N GLY A 36 10.99 -1.49 -3.17
CA GLY A 36 9.91 -0.68 -3.76
C GLY A 36 9.53 0.52 -2.88
N HIS A 37 9.11 1.62 -3.51
CA HIS A 37 8.79 2.85 -2.80
C HIS A 37 7.80 2.60 -1.65
N ARG A 38 8.01 3.29 -0.51
CA ARG A 38 7.04 3.31 0.60
C ARG A 38 5.70 3.76 0.04
N LYS A 39 4.65 3.00 0.32
CA LYS A 39 3.26 3.33 -0.03
C LYS A 39 2.53 3.85 1.20
N VAL A 40 1.54 4.70 0.94
CA VAL A 40 0.64 5.26 1.94
C VAL A 40 -0.77 5.16 1.41
N VAL A 41 -1.61 4.36 2.07
CA VAL A 41 -3.05 4.37 1.82
C VAL A 41 -3.69 5.36 2.78
N ARG A 42 -4.42 6.35 2.25
CA ARG A 42 -5.18 7.32 3.03
C ARG A 42 -6.66 7.02 2.89
N ILE A 43 -7.37 6.94 4.01
CA ILE A 43 -8.81 6.73 4.05
C ILE A 43 -9.40 7.93 4.77
N LEU A 44 -10.21 8.71 4.07
CA LEU A 44 -10.86 9.92 4.57
C LEU A 44 -12.37 9.70 4.63
N ASP A 45 -12.94 9.90 5.81
CA ASP A 45 -14.39 9.89 6.00
C ASP A 45 -14.97 11.28 5.66
N LEU A 46 -15.80 11.34 4.62
CA LEU A 46 -16.51 12.54 4.19
C LEU A 46 -18.03 12.43 4.43
N ILE A 47 -18.48 11.46 5.22
CA ILE A 47 -19.88 11.33 5.59
C ILE A 47 -20.24 12.42 6.61
N PRO A 48 -21.20 13.32 6.32
CA PRO A 48 -21.66 14.29 7.32
C PRO A 48 -22.32 13.58 8.50
N SER A 49 -22.05 14.04 9.72
CA SER A 49 -22.68 13.48 10.93
C SER A 49 -24.21 13.62 10.92
N ASN A 50 -24.71 14.66 10.25
CA ASN A 50 -26.13 14.95 10.05
C ASN A 50 -26.57 14.74 8.58
N ASN A 51 -26.63 13.49 8.13
CA ASN A 51 -27.12 13.16 6.79
C ASN A 51 -28.50 12.49 6.83
N ASN A 52 -29.22 12.54 5.70
CA ASN A 52 -30.56 11.98 5.54
C ASN A 52 -30.57 10.50 5.09
N VAL A 53 -29.42 9.85 4.99
CA VAL A 53 -29.32 8.47 4.49
C VAL A 53 -29.62 7.46 5.59
N GLN A 54 -29.18 7.72 6.82
CA GLN A 54 -29.47 6.87 7.97
C GLN A 54 -29.28 7.62 9.31
N PRO A 55 -30.05 7.26 10.35
CA PRO A 55 -30.04 7.95 11.65
C PRO A 55 -28.78 7.66 12.51
N SER A 56 -27.73 7.08 11.92
CA SER A 56 -26.47 6.80 12.62
C SER A 56 -25.78 8.10 13.06
N THR A 57 -24.93 8.02 14.10
CA THR A 57 -24.07 9.11 14.61
C THR A 57 -23.09 9.71 13.58
N GLY A 58 -23.08 9.19 12.35
CA GLY A 58 -22.09 9.50 11.33
C GLY A 58 -20.77 8.74 11.49
N GLU A 59 -20.67 7.86 12.49
CA GLU A 59 -19.47 7.08 12.73
C GLU A 59 -19.36 5.90 11.75
N VAL A 60 -18.19 5.80 11.11
CA VAL A 60 -17.81 4.69 10.24
C VAL A 60 -16.77 3.84 10.98
N SER A 61 -17.12 2.58 11.24
CA SER A 61 -16.17 1.60 11.77
C SER A 61 -15.44 0.92 10.62
N VAL A 62 -14.11 0.92 10.66
CA VAL A 62 -13.24 0.43 9.59
C VAL A 62 -12.28 -0.59 10.16
N HIS A 63 -12.39 -1.84 9.73
CA HIS A 63 -11.44 -2.89 10.09
C HIS A 63 -10.53 -3.17 8.91
N CYS A 64 -9.24 -2.82 9.01
CA CYS A 64 -8.28 -3.05 7.95
C CYS A 64 -7.31 -4.18 8.30
N GLN A 65 -6.96 -4.98 7.31
CA GLN A 65 -5.99 -6.05 7.49
C GLN A 65 -5.32 -6.43 6.16
N SER A 66 -4.23 -7.18 6.28
CA SER A 66 -3.53 -7.86 5.19
C SER A 66 -3.51 -9.36 5.48
N LYS A 67 -2.93 -10.15 4.56
CA LYS A 67 -2.83 -11.62 4.73
C LYS A 67 -2.22 -12.03 6.09
N ASN A 68 -1.20 -11.31 6.55
CA ASN A 68 -0.40 -11.71 7.71
C ASN A 68 -0.47 -10.72 8.88
N ASN A 69 -1.15 -9.58 8.71
CA ASN A 69 -1.14 -8.52 9.70
C ASN A 69 -2.52 -7.86 9.77
N ASP A 70 -3.12 -7.92 10.96
CA ASP A 70 -4.33 -7.19 11.30
C ASP A 70 -3.95 -5.78 11.76
N LEU A 71 -4.53 -4.75 11.13
CA LEU A 71 -4.28 -3.34 11.49
C LEU A 71 -5.27 -2.83 12.52
N GLY A 72 -6.25 -3.66 12.89
CA GLY A 72 -7.27 -3.37 13.89
C GLY A 72 -8.42 -2.54 13.33
N VAL A 73 -9.31 -2.18 14.26
CA VAL A 73 -10.53 -1.41 13.99
C VAL A 73 -10.29 0.06 14.31
N TRP A 74 -10.69 0.94 13.40
CA TRP A 74 -10.74 2.38 13.61
C TRP A 74 -12.18 2.85 13.56
N ASN A 75 -12.53 3.73 14.48
CA ASN A 75 -13.78 4.47 14.42
C ASN A 75 -13.47 5.85 13.85
N MET A 76 -14.11 6.17 12.73
CA MET A 76 -13.91 7.41 11.99
C MET A 76 -15.19 8.23 12.08
N THR A 77 -15.01 9.53 12.32
CA THR A 77 -16.08 10.52 12.22
C THR A 77 -15.80 11.45 11.05
N GLN A 78 -16.78 12.28 10.70
CA GLN A 78 -16.66 13.28 9.64
C GLN A 78 -15.28 13.98 9.63
N ASN A 79 -14.68 14.01 8.45
CA ASN A 79 -13.36 14.58 8.13
C ASN A 79 -12.16 13.92 8.82
N THR A 80 -12.33 12.74 9.41
CA THR A 80 -11.21 11.98 9.98
C THR A 80 -10.47 11.23 8.87
N GLN A 81 -9.13 11.33 8.86
CA GLN A 81 -8.27 10.54 7.99
C GLN A 81 -7.49 9.49 8.78
N LYS A 82 -7.38 8.28 8.23
CA LYS A 82 -6.48 7.22 8.71
C LYS A 82 -5.52 6.81 7.61
N GLU A 83 -4.31 6.41 8.00
CA GLU A 83 -3.25 6.05 7.07
C GLU A 83 -2.68 4.65 7.35
N ILE A 84 -2.39 3.91 6.28
CA ILE A 84 -1.63 2.67 6.33
C ILE A 84 -0.30 2.92 5.64
N HIS A 85 0.80 2.82 6.39
CA HIS A 85 2.15 2.94 5.84
C HIS A 85 2.80 1.58 5.72
N PHE A 86 3.34 1.28 4.54
CA PHE A 86 4.04 0.02 4.30
C PHE A 86 5.03 0.14 3.15
N ARG A 87 5.88 -0.88 3.02
CA ARG A 87 6.68 -1.11 1.82
C ARG A 87 6.14 -2.36 1.13
N PRO A 88 5.76 -2.29 -0.16
CA PRO A 88 5.40 -3.48 -0.91
C PRO A 88 6.53 -4.50 -0.87
N ASN A 89 6.19 -5.78 -0.74
CA ASN A 89 7.20 -6.83 -0.83
C ASN A 89 7.69 -6.97 -2.28
N ILE A 90 8.94 -7.42 -2.44
CA ILE A 90 9.60 -7.57 -3.75
C ILE A 90 8.82 -8.54 -4.65
N TRP A 91 8.09 -9.49 -4.05
CA TRP A 91 7.29 -10.49 -4.73
C TRP A 91 5.91 -10.00 -5.19
N LYS A 92 5.57 -8.71 -5.06
CA LYS A 92 4.27 -8.10 -5.45
C LYS A 92 3.03 -8.84 -4.93
N THR A 93 3.10 -9.36 -3.71
CA THR A 93 1.98 -10.07 -3.04
C THR A 93 1.34 -9.25 -1.93
N THR A 94 1.75 -8.00 -1.75
CA THR A 94 1.15 -7.11 -0.74
C THR A 94 -0.28 -6.74 -1.12
N LEU A 95 -1.21 -7.05 -0.22
CA LEU A 95 -2.65 -6.80 -0.36
C LEU A 95 -3.20 -6.32 0.98
N PHE A 96 -3.95 -5.22 0.95
CA PHE A 96 -4.71 -4.71 2.09
C PHE A 96 -6.18 -4.59 1.69
N TRP A 97 -7.06 -5.05 2.58
CA TRP A 97 -8.49 -4.85 2.47
C TRP A 97 -9.05 -4.30 3.77
N CYS A 98 -10.12 -3.54 3.67
CA CYS A 98 -10.80 -2.93 4.79
C CYS A 98 -12.30 -3.20 4.71
N ASP A 99 -12.87 -3.64 5.82
CA ASP A 99 -14.31 -3.80 6.00
C ASP A 99 -14.87 -2.54 6.67
N PHE A 100 -15.69 -1.81 5.92
CA PHE A 100 -16.36 -0.60 6.36
C PHE A 100 -17.77 -0.92 6.85
N ARG A 101 -18.16 -0.35 7.99
CA ARG A 101 -19.50 -0.46 8.56
C ARG A 101 -20.00 0.92 8.95
N TRP A 102 -21.18 1.25 8.46
CA TRP A 102 -21.85 2.51 8.73
C TRP A 102 -23.34 2.22 8.93
N GLY A 103 -23.80 2.20 10.18
CA GLY A 103 -25.19 1.84 10.51
C GLY A 103 -25.61 0.50 9.91
N THR A 104 -26.62 0.52 9.03
CA THR A 104 -27.12 -0.70 8.35
C THR A 104 -26.39 -1.00 7.04
N LYS A 105 -25.35 -0.24 6.69
CA LYS A 105 -24.52 -0.43 5.50
C LYS A 105 -23.19 -1.05 5.88
N ALA A 106 -22.70 -1.94 5.03
CA ALA A 106 -21.36 -2.53 5.17
C ALA A 106 -20.76 -2.84 3.80
N HIS A 107 -19.45 -2.66 3.64
CA HIS A 107 -18.77 -3.04 2.41
C HIS A 107 -17.28 -3.33 2.63
N GLY A 108 -16.77 -4.39 2.00
CA GLY A 108 -15.35 -4.72 1.99
C GLY A 108 -14.68 -4.18 0.74
N ILE A 109 -13.62 -3.39 0.90
CA ILE A 109 -12.85 -2.76 -0.17
C ILE A 109 -11.42 -3.28 -0.13
N ILE A 110 -10.88 -3.65 -1.29
CA ILE A 110 -9.44 -3.80 -1.46
C ILE A 110 -8.86 -2.40 -1.60
N VAL A 111 -8.22 -1.91 -0.54
CA VAL A 111 -7.70 -0.54 -0.50
C VAL A 111 -6.32 -0.42 -1.14
N TYR A 112 -5.61 -1.55 -1.29
CA TYR A 112 -4.37 -1.66 -2.04
C TYR A 112 -4.11 -3.11 -2.46
N ASP A 113 -3.77 -3.32 -3.73
CA ASP A 113 -3.26 -4.59 -4.26
C ASP A 113 -2.01 -4.29 -5.09
N ALA A 114 -0.89 -4.97 -4.79
CA ALA A 114 0.36 -4.83 -5.53
C ALA A 114 0.28 -5.28 -7.00
N ASN A 115 -0.80 -5.98 -7.39
CA ASN A 115 -1.08 -6.39 -8.77
C ASN A 115 -2.06 -5.45 -9.48
N ASP A 116 -2.62 -4.46 -8.78
CA ASP A 116 -3.50 -3.44 -9.36
C ASP A 116 -2.69 -2.20 -9.75
N VAL A 117 -2.89 -1.75 -10.99
CA VAL A 117 -2.26 -0.55 -11.55
C VAL A 117 -2.84 0.76 -11.00
N SER A 118 -3.94 0.70 -10.25
CA SER A 118 -4.64 1.88 -9.73
C SER A 118 -3.74 2.79 -8.87
N CYS A 119 -2.78 2.22 -8.11
CA CYS A 119 -1.82 2.98 -7.33
C CYS A 119 -0.36 2.80 -7.79
N ASP A 120 -0.15 2.42 -9.06
CA ASP A 120 1.18 2.30 -9.65
C ASP A 120 1.80 3.66 -9.96
N GLY A 121 3.12 3.71 -9.80
CA GLY A 121 3.93 4.93 -9.93
C GLY A 121 3.80 5.91 -8.76
N GLU A 122 2.74 5.80 -7.96
CA GLU A 122 2.42 6.80 -6.93
C GLU A 122 2.73 6.33 -5.51
N ARG A 123 3.15 7.25 -4.64
CA ARG A 123 3.35 6.94 -3.21
C ARG A 123 2.03 6.85 -2.45
N TYR A 124 1.03 7.63 -2.85
CA TYR A 124 -0.20 7.83 -2.10
C TYR A 124 -1.41 7.29 -2.86
N CYS A 125 -2.20 6.46 -2.17
CA CYS A 125 -3.43 5.87 -2.66
C CYS A 125 -4.57 6.39 -1.77
N ASN A 126 -5.45 7.23 -2.29
CA ASN A 126 -6.42 7.98 -1.50
C ASN A 126 -7.82 7.41 -1.71
N TRP A 127 -8.51 7.15 -0.61
CA TRP A 127 -9.88 6.67 -0.57
C TRP A 127 -10.76 7.68 0.17
N ASN A 128 -11.78 8.17 -0.51
CA ASN A 128 -12.82 9.00 0.09
C ASN A 128 -14.07 8.15 0.32
N VAL A 129 -14.54 8.13 1.56
CA VAL A 129 -15.76 7.43 1.97
C VAL A 129 -16.89 8.45 2.04
N LYS A 130 -17.91 8.31 1.21
CA LYS A 130 -19.06 9.22 1.11
C LYS A 130 -20.36 8.48 1.39
N THR A 131 -21.46 9.22 1.53
CA THR A 131 -22.79 8.65 1.83
C THR A 131 -23.29 7.67 0.77
N ASP A 132 -22.84 7.83 -0.48
CA ASP A 132 -23.24 7.05 -1.63
C ASP A 132 -22.22 5.97 -2.02
N GLY A 133 -20.97 6.05 -1.55
CA GLY A 133 -19.98 5.00 -1.82
C GLY A 133 -18.54 5.39 -1.59
N PHE A 134 -17.65 4.69 -2.30
CA PHE A 134 -16.21 4.76 -2.14
C PHE A 134 -15.55 5.30 -3.41
N TYR A 135 -14.66 6.25 -3.23
CA TYR A 135 -13.98 6.95 -4.31
C TYR A 135 -12.47 6.82 -4.17
N PHE A 136 -11.77 6.74 -5.29
CA PHE A 136 -10.33 6.55 -5.32
C PHE A 136 -9.62 7.58 -6.20
N ALA A 137 -8.49 8.08 -5.72
CA ALA A 137 -7.52 8.85 -6.50
C ALA A 137 -6.08 8.52 -6.07
N LYS A 138 -5.13 8.56 -7.01
CA LYS A 138 -3.70 8.39 -6.72
C LYS A 138 -2.98 9.74 -6.73
N GLY A 139 -1.87 9.84 -6.01
CA GLY A 139 -1.05 11.06 -5.93
C GLY A 139 -1.07 11.71 -4.56
N GLU A 140 -0.08 12.57 -4.29
CA GLU A 140 0.12 13.17 -2.96
C GLU A 140 -0.96 14.18 -2.58
N PHE A 141 -1.45 14.95 -3.56
CA PHE A 141 -2.47 15.99 -3.39
C PHE A 141 -3.52 15.87 -4.50
N PRO A 142 -4.37 14.81 -4.49
CA PRO A 142 -5.39 14.65 -5.51
C PRO A 142 -6.42 15.78 -5.40
N LYS A 143 -6.86 16.31 -6.54
CA LYS A 143 -7.99 17.24 -6.59
C LYS A 143 -9.29 16.44 -6.46
N GLU A 144 -10.35 17.11 -6.03
CA GLU A 144 -11.67 16.47 -5.92
C GLU A 144 -12.14 15.86 -7.26
N THR A 145 -11.78 16.48 -8.39
CA THR A 145 -12.08 15.99 -9.74
C THR A 145 -11.34 14.70 -10.11
N ASP A 146 -10.25 14.36 -9.42
CA ASP A 146 -9.44 13.17 -9.72
C ASP A 146 -10.09 11.91 -9.11
N PHE A 147 -11.00 12.07 -8.15
CA PHE A 147 -11.65 10.98 -7.45
C PHE A 147 -12.70 10.29 -8.33
N THR A 148 -12.44 9.03 -8.63
CA THR A 148 -13.36 8.18 -9.39
C THR A 148 -14.11 7.25 -8.44
N LYS A 149 -15.44 7.16 -8.57
CA LYS A 149 -16.26 6.21 -7.80
C LYS A 149 -15.89 4.78 -8.16
N LYS A 150 -15.59 3.95 -7.15
CA LYS A 150 -15.22 2.54 -7.30
C LYS A 150 -16.34 1.59 -6.92
N SER A 151 -17.18 1.95 -5.96
CA SER A 151 -18.30 1.12 -5.52
C SER A 151 -19.32 1.89 -4.71
N ASP A 152 -20.54 1.36 -4.65
CA ASP A 152 -21.59 1.80 -3.72
C ASP A 152 -21.49 1.05 -2.39
N TRP A 153 -22.13 1.61 -1.36
CA TRP A 153 -22.41 0.86 -0.14
C TRP A 153 -23.32 -0.35 -0.41
N ARG A 154 -23.11 -1.44 0.34
CA ARG A 154 -24.03 -2.58 0.38
C ARG A 154 -24.80 -2.58 1.70
N GLY A 155 -25.96 -3.24 1.72
CA GLY A 155 -26.69 -3.50 2.97
C GLY A 155 -25.93 -4.51 3.84
N ALA A 156 -25.97 -4.32 5.16
CA ALA A 156 -25.38 -5.21 6.16
C ALA A 156 -26.18 -6.52 6.29
N ARG A 157 -26.26 -7.32 5.22
CA ARG A 157 -26.78 -8.69 5.33
C ARG A 157 -25.75 -9.54 6.10
N LYS A 158 -26.25 -10.30 7.08
CA LYS A 158 -25.49 -11.15 8.01
C LYS A 158 -24.40 -11.94 7.29
N HIS A 159 -23.14 -11.72 7.70
CA HIS A 159 -22.01 -12.64 7.52
C HIS A 159 -22.00 -13.47 6.24
N GLN A 160 -21.99 -12.84 5.07
CA GLN A 160 -21.28 -13.45 3.97
C GLN A 160 -19.81 -13.15 4.21
N ARG A 161 -19.13 -14.10 4.88
CA ARG A 161 -17.68 -14.23 4.79
C ARG A 161 -17.35 -14.06 3.32
N SER A 162 -16.74 -12.93 2.97
CA SER A 162 -16.06 -12.78 1.71
C SER A 162 -14.99 -13.85 1.71
N HIS A 163 -15.34 -15.03 1.18
CA HIS A 163 -14.38 -15.88 0.53
C HIS A 163 -13.82 -15.04 -0.62
N HIS A 164 -12.86 -14.18 -0.30
CA HIS A 164 -11.80 -13.85 -1.22
C HIS A 164 -11.12 -15.17 -1.51
N ARG A 165 -11.68 -15.92 -2.48
CA ARG A 165 -11.00 -17.02 -3.14
C ARG A 165 -9.66 -16.44 -3.52
N GLY A 166 -8.62 -16.92 -2.85
CA GLY A 166 -7.27 -16.75 -3.34
C GLY A 166 -7.31 -17.11 -4.81
N ARG A 167 -6.90 -16.17 -5.66
CA ARG A 167 -6.57 -16.48 -7.04
C ARG A 167 -5.37 -17.42 -6.93
N GLY A 168 -5.69 -18.71 -6.86
CA GLY A 168 -4.73 -19.79 -6.96
C GLY A 168 -3.99 -19.61 -8.27
N ARG A 169 -2.66 -19.68 -8.17
CA ARG A 169 -1.76 -19.88 -9.30
C ARG A 169 -2.33 -20.97 -10.21
N HIS A 170 -2.40 -20.67 -11.50
CA HIS A 170 -2.25 -21.68 -12.53
C HIS A 170 -1.38 -21.10 -13.65
N HIS A 171 -0.26 -21.81 -13.85
CA HIS A 171 0.74 -21.74 -14.91
C HIS A 171 1.75 -20.58 -14.89
#